data_AF-A0A959CCW1-F1
#
_entry.id   AF-A0A959CCW1-F1
#
_cell.length_a   1.000
_cell.length_b   1.000
_cell.length_c   1.000
_cell.angle_alpha   90.00
_cell.angle_beta   90.00
_cell.angle_gamma   90.00
#
_symmetry.space_group_name_H-M   'P 1'
#
loop_
_entity.id
_entity.type
_entity.pdbx_description
1 polymer ?
#
loop_
_entity_poly.entity_id
_entity_poly.type
_entity_poly.pdbx_seq_one_letter_code
_entity_poly.pdbx_strand_id
1 'polypeptide(L)'
;MNKERIKSLIAAGRLEKAIKMAMEEIQSIEDEQLRNGLLLQSARLKRILQEKNMGTVSAEQSNLEINQITSGVLSLIDEIETINQPGAAKPEKPGQALAGKVFSLTGIKAGTLPPQNIPQITHQLQLYEISKTNLEQAELASAKWGELAPPIIMHRIKEEKQKLEAIIDEIKKLI
;
A
#
# COMPACT_ATOMS: atom_id res chain seq x y z
N MET A 1 12.54 -3.07 20.24
CA MET A 1 12.47 -2.49 18.88
C MET A 1 13.08 -1.10 18.89
N ASN A 2 14.26 -0.89 18.29
CA ASN A 2 14.95 0.42 18.27
C ASN A 2 14.37 1.41 17.22
N LYS A 3 13.05 1.41 17.00
CA LYS A 3 12.40 2.14 15.89
C LYS A 3 12.57 3.65 15.97
N GLU A 4 12.38 4.24 17.14
CA GLU A 4 12.61 5.67 17.37
C GLU A 4 14.06 6.05 17.08
N ARG A 5 14.99 5.11 17.31
CA ARG A 5 16.40 5.29 16.99
C ARG A 5 16.66 5.26 15.48
N ILE A 6 15.99 4.39 14.73
CA ILE A 6 16.10 4.35 13.26
C ILE A 6 15.45 5.61 12.65
N LYS A 7 14.24 5.98 13.08
CA LYS A 7 13.54 7.19 12.61
C LYS A 7 14.32 8.47 12.95
N SER A 8 14.92 8.55 14.14
CA SER A 8 15.78 9.68 14.52
C SER A 8 17.08 9.72 13.71
N LEU A 9 17.67 8.58 13.35
CA LEU A 9 18.80 8.53 12.43
C LEU A 9 18.44 9.04 11.03
N ILE A 10 17.23 8.71 10.54
CA ILE A 10 16.72 9.24 9.26
C ILE A 10 16.52 10.76 9.36
N ALA A 11 15.86 11.24 10.41
CA ALA A 11 15.64 12.66 10.63
C ALA A 11 16.97 13.45 10.76
N ALA A 12 18.01 12.82 11.30
CA ALA A 12 19.36 13.38 11.40
C ALA A 12 20.18 13.30 10.08
N GLY A 13 19.57 12.86 8.97
CA GLY A 13 20.25 12.70 7.67
C GLY A 13 21.23 11.53 7.60
N ARG A 14 21.22 10.63 8.58
CA ARG A 14 22.14 9.48 8.68
C ARG A 14 21.50 8.22 8.10
N LEU A 15 21.04 8.31 6.84
CA LEU A 15 20.26 7.26 6.18
C LEU A 15 21.01 5.92 6.08
N GLU A 16 22.32 5.93 5.80
CA GLU A 16 23.12 4.69 5.74
C GLU A 16 23.12 3.91 7.07
N LYS A 17 23.22 4.63 8.20
CA LYS A 17 23.19 4.02 9.53
C LYS A 17 21.79 3.53 9.87
N ALA A 18 20.76 4.26 9.45
CA ALA A 18 19.38 3.84 9.62
C ALA A 18 19.07 2.54 8.85
N ILE A 19 19.47 2.44 7.59
CA ILE A 19 19.26 1.23 6.77
C ILE A 19 20.02 0.03 7.36
N LYS A 20 21.27 0.22 7.79
CA LYS A 20 22.04 -0.86 8.40
C LYS A 20 21.39 -1.39 9.68
N MET A 21 20.93 -0.48 10.55
CA MET A 21 20.22 -0.85 11.79
C MET A 21 18.87 -1.53 11.49
N ALA A 22 18.15 -1.07 10.46
CA ALA A 22 16.91 -1.70 10.02
C ALA A 22 17.15 -3.11 9.46
N MET A 23 18.22 -3.32 8.70
CA MET A 23 18.60 -4.65 8.20
C MET A 23 18.97 -5.63 9.34
N GLU A 24 19.68 -5.16 10.36
CA GLU A 24 20.03 -5.96 11.55
C GLU A 24 18.77 -6.38 12.32
N GLU A 25 17.77 -5.50 12.42
CA GLU A 25 16.48 -5.83 13.06
C GLU A 25 15.64 -6.79 12.19
N ILE A 26 15.64 -6.64 10.85
CA ILE A 26 14.95 -7.59 9.96
C ILE A 26 15.56 -9.00 9.99
N GLN A 27 16.85 -9.18 10.31
CA GLN A 27 17.40 -10.55 10.45
C GLN A 27 16.64 -11.38 11.50
N SER A 28 15.96 -10.74 12.45
CA SER A 28 15.11 -11.41 13.44
C SER A 28 13.69 -11.72 12.94
N ILE A 29 13.28 -11.19 11.79
CA ILE A 29 11.95 -11.29 11.21
C ILE A 29 12.07 -12.11 9.91
N GLU A 30 11.44 -13.29 9.83
CA GLU A 30 11.48 -14.17 8.65
C GLU A 30 10.69 -13.62 7.43
N ASP A 31 10.65 -12.30 7.26
CA ASP A 31 10.00 -11.65 6.12
C ASP A 31 11.03 -11.31 5.03
N GLU A 32 11.11 -12.19 4.04
CA GLU A 32 12.02 -12.06 2.90
C GLU A 32 11.70 -10.85 2.01
N GLN A 33 10.44 -10.42 1.93
CA GLN A 33 10.04 -9.29 1.08
C GLN A 33 10.57 -7.98 1.66
N LEU A 34 10.38 -7.75 2.96
CA LEU A 34 10.87 -6.55 3.64
C LEU A 34 12.40 -6.49 3.62
N ARG A 35 13.06 -7.64 3.81
CA ARG A 35 14.52 -7.76 3.71
C ARG A 35 15.03 -7.36 2.32
N ASN A 36 14.41 -7.88 1.27
CA ASN A 36 14.78 -7.57 -0.11
C ASN A 36 14.50 -6.10 -0.44
N GLY A 37 13.42 -5.53 0.08
CA GLY A 37 13.10 -4.11 -0.01
C GLY A 37 14.19 -3.23 0.58
N LEU A 38 14.62 -3.49 1.83
CA LEU A 38 15.71 -2.74 2.45
C LEU A 38 17.04 -2.90 1.72
N LEU A 39 17.34 -4.11 1.23
CA LEU A 39 18.57 -4.38 0.49
C LEU A 39 18.62 -3.58 -0.83
N LEU A 40 17.49 -3.51 -1.53
CA LEU A 40 17.36 -2.71 -2.75
C LEU A 40 17.57 -1.21 -2.47
N GLN A 41 16.93 -0.68 -1.41
CA GLN A 41 17.11 0.74 -1.05
C GLN A 41 18.55 1.05 -0.61
N SER A 42 19.21 0.11 0.09
CA SER A 42 20.64 0.21 0.44
C SER A 42 21.54 0.29 -0.79
N ALA A 43 21.30 -0.58 -1.78
CA ALA A 43 22.05 -0.58 -3.04
C ALA A 43 21.85 0.71 -3.84
N ARG A 44 20.60 1.20 -3.92
CA ARG A 44 20.28 2.48 -4.58
C ARG A 44 21.01 3.64 -3.90
N LEU A 45 20.99 3.69 -2.56
CA LEU A 45 21.68 4.76 -1.81
C LEU A 45 23.18 4.77 -2.11
N LYS A 46 23.83 3.61 -2.04
CA LYS A 46 25.27 3.50 -2.35
C LYS A 46 25.59 3.99 -3.75
N ARG A 47 24.80 3.57 -4.74
CA ARG A 47 24.97 4.00 -6.12
C ARG A 47 24.89 5.52 -6.25
N ILE A 48 23.86 6.15 -5.67
CA ILE A 48 23.67 7.60 -5.78
C ILE A 48 24.75 8.39 -5.05
N LEU A 49 25.24 7.89 -3.91
CA LEU A 49 26.37 8.51 -3.23
C LEU A 49 27.65 8.40 -4.05
N GLN A 50 27.90 7.27 -4.70
CA GLN A 50 29.04 7.09 -5.60
C GLN A 50 28.95 8.01 -6.82
N GLU A 51 27.79 8.06 -7.49
CA GLU A 51 27.54 8.92 -8.64
C GLU A 51 27.70 10.41 -8.29
N LYS A 52 27.18 10.83 -7.13
CA LYS A 52 27.41 12.18 -6.57
C LYS A 52 28.90 12.46 -6.37
N ASN A 53 29.64 11.53 -5.76
CA ASN A 53 31.08 11.70 -5.51
C ASN A 53 31.90 11.72 -6.81
N MET A 54 31.44 11.03 -7.85
CA MET A 54 32.03 11.04 -9.18
C MET A 54 31.63 12.26 -10.01
N GLY A 55 30.69 13.08 -9.52
CA GLY A 55 30.18 14.24 -10.23
C GLY A 55 29.33 13.90 -11.47
N THR A 56 28.87 12.65 -11.59
CA THR A 56 28.03 12.22 -12.72
C THR A 56 26.57 12.68 -12.57
N VAL A 57 26.16 13.01 -11.34
CA VAL A 57 24.81 13.47 -11.00
C VAL A 57 24.90 14.78 -10.22
N SER A 58 24.00 15.72 -10.53
CA SER A 58 23.95 17.02 -9.84
C SER A 58 23.56 16.86 -8.37
N ALA A 59 23.93 17.84 -7.53
CA ALA A 59 23.55 17.84 -6.12
C ALA A 59 22.03 17.82 -5.93
N GLU A 60 21.28 18.54 -6.76
CA GLU A 60 19.81 18.58 -6.70
C GLU A 60 19.18 17.23 -7.03
N GLN A 61 19.66 16.58 -8.10
CA GLN A 61 19.16 15.27 -8.51
C GLN A 61 19.51 14.19 -7.49
N SER A 62 20.72 14.22 -6.94
CA SER A 62 21.13 13.34 -5.86
C SER A 62 20.24 13.52 -4.62
N ASN A 63 19.92 14.76 -4.23
CA ASN A 63 19.03 15.04 -3.10
C ASN A 63 17.61 14.51 -3.34
N LEU A 64 17.07 14.68 -4.54
CA LEU A 64 15.75 14.15 -4.90
C LEU A 64 15.71 12.63 -4.80
N GLU A 65 16.71 11.94 -5.32
CA GLU A 65 16.79 10.47 -5.22
C GLU A 65 16.99 10.00 -3.77
N ILE A 66 17.81 10.69 -2.98
CA ILE A 66 17.97 10.40 -1.54
C ILE A 66 16.64 10.57 -0.80
N ASN A 67 15.83 11.58 -1.12
CA ASN A 67 14.51 11.78 -0.51
C ASN A 67 13.52 10.66 -0.89
N GLN A 68 13.56 10.17 -2.13
CA GLN A 68 12.76 9.02 -2.56
C GLN A 68 13.17 7.75 -1.82
N ILE A 69 14.48 7.51 -1.69
CA ILE A 69 15.01 6.37 -0.92
C ILE A 69 14.59 6.49 0.55
N THR A 70 14.70 7.69 1.12
CA THR A 70 14.29 7.97 2.50
C THR A 70 12.82 7.64 2.74
N SER A 71 11.95 8.05 1.81
CA SER A 71 10.51 7.76 1.88
C SER A 71 10.25 6.26 1.79
N GLY A 72 10.90 5.57 0.87
CA GLY A 72 10.77 4.11 0.73
C GLY A 72 11.25 3.35 1.97
N VAL A 73 12.34 3.79 2.60
CA VAL A 73 12.86 3.20 3.84
C VAL A 73 11.90 3.44 5.01
N LEU A 74 11.29 4.62 5.12
CA LEU A 74 10.28 4.90 6.14
C LEU A 74 9.05 4.00 6.00
N SER A 75 8.54 3.81 4.77
CA SER A 75 7.41 2.91 4.51
C SER A 75 7.73 1.47 4.95
N LEU A 76 8.91 0.96 4.59
CA LEU A 76 9.34 -0.38 4.99
C LEU A 76 9.48 -0.51 6.52
N ILE A 77 9.96 0.53 7.20
CA ILE A 77 10.04 0.55 8.67
C ILE A 77 8.66 0.55 9.32
N ASP A 78 7.66 1.18 8.69
CA ASP A 78 6.28 1.18 9.17
C ASP A 78 5.59 -0.18 8.90
N GLU A 79 5.90 -0.85 7.80
CA GLU A 79 5.45 -2.23 7.53
C GLU A 79 6.02 -3.23 8.56
N ILE A 80 7.30 -3.09 8.92
CA ILE A 80 7.93 -3.89 10.00
C ILE A 80 7.20 -3.68 11.35
N GLU A 81 6.67 -2.48 11.61
CA GLU A 81 5.90 -2.20 12.84
C GLU A 81 4.57 -2.93 12.84
N THR A 82 3.87 -2.99 11.70
CA THR A 82 2.59 -3.70 11.63
C THR A 82 2.73 -5.20 11.91
N ILE A 83 3.89 -5.79 11.62
CA ILE A 83 4.17 -7.22 11.89
C ILE A 83 4.49 -7.46 13.38
N ASN A 84 5.09 -6.49 14.06
CA ASN A 84 5.59 -6.66 15.44
C ASN A 84 4.63 -6.21 16.55
N GLN A 85 3.41 -5.75 16.23
CA GLN A 85 2.41 -5.47 17.26
C GLN A 85 1.85 -6.78 17.85
N PRO A 86 1.91 -7.00 19.18
CA PRO A 86 1.31 -8.17 19.80
C PRO A 86 -0.22 -8.03 19.71
N GLY A 87 -0.80 -8.70 18.71
CA GLY A 87 -2.22 -8.60 18.36
C GLY A 87 -2.48 -8.41 16.86
N ALA A 88 -1.46 -8.10 16.06
CA ALA A 88 -1.59 -8.12 14.61
C ALA A 88 -1.68 -9.59 14.15
N ALA A 89 -2.86 -9.96 13.62
CA ALA A 89 -3.09 -11.25 13.02
C ALA A 89 -1.93 -11.58 12.06
N LYS A 90 -1.38 -12.79 12.18
CA LYS A 90 -0.42 -13.37 11.23
C LYS A 90 -0.84 -12.97 9.81
N PRO A 91 0.10 -12.62 8.90
CA PRO A 91 -0.25 -12.37 7.52
C PRO A 91 -0.92 -13.63 6.98
N GLU A 92 -2.25 -13.57 6.93
CA GLU A 92 -3.07 -14.62 6.33
C GLU A 92 -2.57 -14.75 4.90
N LYS A 93 -2.26 -15.98 4.50
CA LYS A 93 -1.86 -16.30 3.12
C LYS A 93 -2.74 -15.48 2.17
N PRO A 94 -2.21 -14.82 1.13
CA PRO A 94 -2.94 -13.82 0.35
C PRO A 94 -4.34 -14.27 -0.14
N GLY A 95 -4.59 -15.58 -0.26
CA GLY A 95 -5.93 -16.13 -0.53
C GLY A 95 -6.96 -16.09 0.62
N GLN A 96 -6.55 -16.06 1.89
CA GLN A 96 -7.45 -16.01 3.07
C GLN A 96 -7.97 -14.59 3.35
N ALA A 97 -7.12 -13.57 3.22
CA ALA A 97 -7.56 -12.18 3.33
C ALA A 97 -8.52 -11.77 2.19
N LEU A 98 -8.28 -12.28 0.98
CA LEU A 98 -9.20 -12.13 -0.16
C LEU A 98 -10.51 -12.86 0.08
N ALA A 99 -10.47 -14.10 0.57
CA ALA A 99 -11.67 -14.86 0.94
C ALA A 99 -12.53 -14.11 1.99
N GLY A 100 -11.90 -13.44 2.97
CA GLY A 100 -12.59 -12.61 3.96
C GLY A 100 -13.24 -11.36 3.38
N LYS A 101 -12.54 -10.62 2.50
CA LYS A 101 -13.09 -9.44 1.81
C LYS A 101 -14.18 -9.79 0.78
N VAL A 102 -14.04 -10.91 0.08
CA VAL A 102 -15.07 -11.41 -0.83
C VAL A 102 -16.30 -11.87 -0.05
N PHE A 103 -16.11 -12.56 1.08
CA PHE A 103 -17.21 -12.96 1.97
C PHE A 103 -17.97 -11.77 2.54
N SER A 104 -17.29 -10.71 2.98
CA SER A 104 -17.96 -9.52 3.52
C SER A 104 -18.76 -8.75 2.46
N LEU A 105 -18.35 -8.80 1.19
CA LEU A 105 -19.02 -8.11 0.09
C LEU A 105 -20.14 -8.93 -0.57
N THR A 106 -20.02 -10.26 -0.60
CA THR A 106 -20.96 -11.13 -1.34
C THR A 106 -21.79 -12.06 -0.44
N GLY A 107 -21.41 -12.25 0.83
CA GLY A 107 -22.04 -13.18 1.75
C GLY A 107 -21.74 -14.66 1.47
N ILE A 108 -20.94 -14.98 0.45
CA ILE A 108 -20.67 -16.35 0.01
C ILE A 108 -19.35 -16.82 0.65
N LYS A 109 -19.42 -17.87 1.50
CA LYS A 109 -18.22 -18.48 2.09
C LYS A 109 -17.33 -18.95 0.94
N ALA A 110 -16.14 -18.36 0.84
CA ALA A 110 -15.14 -18.72 -0.16
C ALA A 110 -14.61 -20.14 0.09
N GLY A 111 -15.41 -21.15 -0.30
CA GLY A 111 -14.98 -22.52 -0.45
C GLY A 111 -14.08 -22.58 -1.68
N THR A 112 -12.78 -22.41 -1.44
CA THR A 112 -11.70 -22.53 -2.44
C THR A 112 -11.94 -21.71 -3.72
N LEU A 113 -11.65 -20.41 -3.64
CA LEU A 113 -11.44 -19.57 -4.82
C LEU A 113 -10.50 -20.30 -5.81
N PRO A 114 -10.89 -20.48 -7.09
CA PRO A 114 -10.01 -21.08 -8.08
C PRO A 114 -8.71 -20.26 -8.15
N PRO A 115 -7.51 -20.84 -7.98
CA PRO A 115 -6.26 -20.09 -7.97
C PRO A 115 -6.01 -19.29 -9.25
N GLN A 116 -6.66 -19.67 -10.36
CA GLN A 116 -6.60 -19.00 -11.65
C GLN A 116 -7.31 -17.63 -11.66
N ASN A 117 -8.33 -17.43 -10.83
CA ASN A 117 -9.15 -16.22 -10.83
C ASN A 117 -8.71 -15.20 -9.76
N ILE A 118 -7.74 -15.56 -8.89
CA ILE A 118 -7.25 -14.70 -7.80
C ILE A 118 -6.77 -13.33 -8.30
N PRO A 119 -5.97 -13.20 -9.37
CA PRO A 119 -5.52 -11.89 -9.86
C PRO A 119 -6.69 -11.02 -10.35
N GLN A 120 -7.67 -11.64 -11.01
CA GLN A 120 -8.83 -10.94 -11.55
C GLN A 120 -9.78 -10.48 -10.44
N ILE A 121 -10.00 -11.31 -9.42
CA ILE A 121 -10.76 -10.95 -8.22
C ILE A 121 -10.06 -9.84 -7.42
N THR A 122 -8.73 -9.89 -7.32
CA THR A 122 -7.94 -8.83 -6.67
C THR A 122 -8.09 -7.50 -7.41
N HIS A 123 -8.00 -7.52 -8.74
CA HIS A 123 -8.22 -6.34 -9.57
C HIS A 123 -9.65 -5.78 -9.41
N GLN A 124 -10.67 -6.64 -9.40
CA GLN A 124 -12.05 -6.22 -9.19
C GLN A 124 -12.29 -5.63 -7.79
N LEU A 125 -11.64 -6.16 -6.76
CA LEU A 125 -11.68 -5.56 -5.42
C LEU A 125 -11.01 -4.18 -5.36
N GLN A 126 -9.92 -3.97 -6.09
CA GLN A 126 -9.29 -2.66 -6.21
C GLN A 126 -10.22 -1.66 -6.92
N LEU A 127 -10.87 -2.09 -8.02
CA LEU A 127 -11.87 -1.27 -8.70
C LEU A 127 -13.07 -0.95 -7.80
N TYR A 128 -13.47 -1.90 -6.95
CA TYR A 128 -14.51 -1.70 -5.95
C TYR A 128 -14.10 -0.64 -4.91
N GLU A 129 -12.89 -0.72 -4.35
CA GLU A 129 -12.39 0.26 -3.37
C GLU A 129 -12.29 1.67 -3.98
N ILE A 130 -11.86 1.79 -5.24
CA ILE A 130 -11.81 3.06 -5.98
C ILE A 130 -13.21 3.62 -6.19
N SER A 131 -14.14 2.80 -6.69
CA SER A 131 -15.52 3.23 -6.97
C SER A 131 -16.28 3.58 -5.70
N LYS A 132 -15.99 2.90 -4.58
CA LYS A 132 -16.53 3.23 -3.26
C LYS A 132 -16.03 4.59 -2.77
N THR A 133 -14.74 4.86 -2.91
CA THR A 133 -14.15 6.15 -2.55
C THR A 133 -14.75 7.28 -3.40
N ASN A 134 -14.94 7.04 -4.70
CA ASN A 134 -15.58 8.00 -5.60
C ASN A 134 -17.04 8.26 -5.23
N LEU A 135 -17.77 7.22 -4.81
CA LEU A 135 -19.14 7.35 -4.34
C LEU A 135 -19.21 8.18 -3.06
N GLU A 136 -18.36 7.90 -2.07
CA GLU A 136 -18.28 8.66 -0.81
C GLU A 136 -17.95 10.14 -1.07
N GLN A 137 -17.05 10.44 -2.00
CA GLN A 137 -16.74 11.82 -2.40
C GLN A 137 -17.91 12.50 -3.11
N ALA A 138 -18.64 11.76 -3.96
CA ALA A 138 -19.81 12.29 -4.64
C ALA A 138 -20.99 12.52 -3.67
N GLU A 139 -21.18 11.65 -2.69
CA GLU A 139 -22.17 11.80 -1.62
C GLU A 139 -21.81 12.95 -0.67
N LEU A 140 -20.53 13.10 -0.29
CA LEU A 140 -20.04 14.27 0.46
C LEU A 140 -20.23 15.57 -0.33
N ALA A 141 -19.99 15.55 -1.64
CA ALA A 141 -20.26 16.70 -2.49
C ALA A 141 -21.76 17.01 -2.49
N SER A 142 -22.63 16.03 -2.72
CA SER A 142 -24.09 16.19 -2.66
C SER A 142 -24.55 16.76 -1.31
N ALA A 143 -24.03 16.24 -0.20
CA ALA A 143 -24.33 16.71 1.15
C ALA A 143 -23.93 18.18 1.38
N LYS A 144 -22.87 18.67 0.73
CA LYS A 144 -22.48 20.09 0.79
C LYS A 144 -23.45 21.01 0.05
N TRP A 145 -24.12 20.51 -0.99
CA TRP A 145 -25.08 21.27 -1.79
C TRP A 145 -26.54 21.09 -1.33
N GLY A 146 -26.83 20.08 -0.52
CA GLY A 146 -28.17 19.81 0.00
C GLY A 146 -29.19 19.59 -1.12
N GLU A 147 -30.32 20.30 -1.06
CA GLU A 147 -31.37 20.25 -2.10
C GLU A 147 -30.99 20.96 -3.42
N LEU A 148 -29.90 21.71 -3.45
CA LEU A 148 -29.39 22.44 -4.62
C LEU A 148 -28.27 21.69 -5.35
N ALA A 149 -28.11 20.39 -5.08
CA ALA A 149 -27.08 19.58 -5.72
C ALA A 149 -27.21 19.59 -7.25
N PRO A 150 -26.15 19.96 -7.99
CA PRO A 150 -26.17 19.91 -9.44
C PRO A 150 -26.56 18.50 -9.94
N PRO A 151 -27.41 18.39 -10.99
CA PRO A 151 -27.82 17.10 -11.55
C PRO A 151 -26.65 16.18 -11.92
N ILE A 152 -25.50 16.77 -12.25
CA ILE A 152 -24.24 16.07 -12.55
C ILE A 152 -23.75 15.24 -11.35
N ILE A 153 -23.88 15.75 -10.13
CA ILE A 153 -23.46 15.04 -8.91
C ILE A 153 -24.41 13.87 -8.64
N MET A 154 -25.71 14.09 -8.80
CA MET A 154 -26.73 13.04 -8.65
C MET A 154 -26.57 11.94 -9.70
N HIS A 155 -26.27 12.30 -10.94
CA HIS A 155 -25.94 11.34 -12.00
C HIS A 155 -24.69 10.53 -11.68
N ARG A 156 -23.63 11.21 -11.22
CA ARG A 156 -22.37 10.57 -10.82
C ARG A 156 -22.57 9.59 -9.66
N ILE A 157 -23.38 9.92 -8.66
CA ILE A 157 -23.74 8.99 -7.58
C ILE A 157 -24.44 7.75 -8.14
N LYS A 158 -25.39 7.93 -9.07
CA LYS A 158 -26.12 6.82 -9.70
C LYS A 158 -25.19 5.93 -10.53
N GLU A 159 -24.30 6.52 -11.31
CA GLU A 159 -23.31 5.78 -12.11
C GLU A 159 -22.34 4.99 -11.23
N GLU A 160 -21.80 5.60 -10.17
CA GLU A 160 -20.87 4.90 -9.27
C GLU A 160 -21.59 3.77 -8.50
N LYS A 161 -22.87 3.93 -8.14
CA LYS A 161 -23.68 2.84 -7.56
C LYS A 161 -23.87 1.68 -8.55
N GLN A 162 -24.19 1.98 -9.82
CA GLN A 162 -24.33 0.95 -10.85
C GLN A 162 -23.00 0.23 -11.14
N LYS A 163 -21.87 0.95 -11.13
CA LYS A 163 -20.54 0.35 -11.26
C LYS A 163 -20.22 -0.59 -10.10
N LEU A 164 -20.53 -0.19 -8.87
CA LEU A 164 -20.33 -1.05 -7.70
C LEU A 164 -21.16 -2.34 -7.79
N GLU A 165 -22.42 -2.25 -8.21
CA GLU A 165 -23.27 -3.43 -8.44
C GLU A 165 -22.70 -4.33 -9.55
N ALA A 166 -22.25 -3.75 -10.67
CA ALA A 166 -21.63 -4.50 -11.76
C ALA A 166 -20.35 -5.22 -11.32
N ILE A 167 -19.49 -4.57 -10.52
CA ILE A 167 -18.27 -5.17 -9.98
C ILE A 167 -18.61 -6.32 -9.01
N ILE A 168 -19.64 -6.16 -8.17
CA ILE A 168 -20.11 -7.24 -7.29
C ILE A 168 -20.60 -8.44 -8.10
N ASP A 169 -21.36 -8.20 -9.18
CA ASP A 169 -21.86 -9.27 -10.03
C ASP A 169 -20.76 -9.96 -10.84
N GLU A 170 -19.72 -9.22 -11.26
CA GLU A 170 -18.53 -9.81 -11.88
C GLU A 170 -17.74 -10.66 -10.88
N ILE A 171 -17.57 -10.20 -9.64
CA ILE A 171 -16.95 -11.00 -8.57
C ILE A 171 -17.75 -12.28 -8.31
N LYS A 172 -19.09 -12.22 -8.30
CA LYS A 172 -19.95 -13.41 -8.16
C LYS A 172 -19.81 -14.42 -9.31
N LYS A 173 -19.52 -13.97 -10.53
CA LYS A 173 -19.30 -14.87 -11.69
C LYS A 173 -17.93 -15.56 -11.65
N LEU A 174 -16.98 -15.01 -10.90
CA LEU A 174 -15.60 -15.49 -10.82
C LEU A 174 -15.34 -16.46 -9.64
N ILE A 175 -16.33 -16.58 -8.74
CA ILE A 175 -16.39 -17.53 -7.61
C ILE A 175 -17.10 -18.80 -8.05
#